data_AF-L7R099-F1
#
_entry.id   AF-L7R099-F1
#
_cell.length_a   1.000
_cell.length_b   1.000
_cell.length_c   1.000
_cell.angle_alpha   90.00
_cell.angle_beta   90.00
_cell.angle_gamma   90.00
#
_symmetry.space_group_name_H-M   'P 1'
#
loop_
_entity.id
_entity.type
_entity.pdbx_description
1 polymer ?
#
loop_
_entity_poly.entity_id
_entity_poly.type
_entity_poly.pdbx_seq_one_letter_code
_entity_poly.pdbx_strand_id
1 'polypeptide(L)'
;LICEAYNLMKDVLGMEQDEMAQVFDEWNRGELDSFLIEITRDILKFKDTDGKYLLPKIKDTAGQKGTGKWTGIAALEYGVPVTLIGEAVFARCLSAIKEERVQASNSLPGSSLKFTGDKKEFLEHLRKALYASKVISYAQGFMLLREAAKENKWRLNYGSIALMWRGGCIIRSVFLGNIKEAFTKNPQLSNLLLDPYFCRSISQSQPSLRQVVAQAALVGVPVPAFSAALAFYDGYRSAVLPANLLQAQR
;
A
#
# COMPACT_ATOMS: atom_id res chain seq x y z
N LEU A 1 -1.53 3.00 1.74
CA LEU A 1 -0.97 3.22 0.38
C LEU A 1 -1.47 4.49 -0.31
N ILE A 2 -2.66 4.51 -0.96
CA ILE A 2 -3.13 5.73 -1.66
C ILE A 2 -3.25 6.93 -0.71
N CYS A 3 -3.81 6.72 0.49
CA CYS A 3 -3.90 7.76 1.52
C CYS A 3 -2.51 8.24 2.00
N GLU A 4 -1.50 7.36 2.04
CA GLU A 4 -0.13 7.75 2.40
C GLU A 4 0.51 8.60 1.30
N ALA A 5 0.27 8.26 0.03
CA ALA A 5 0.70 9.09 -1.09
C ALA A 5 0.04 10.47 -1.06
N TYR A 6 -1.28 10.53 -0.85
CA TYR A 6 -2.00 11.78 -0.63
C TYR A 6 -1.40 12.59 0.53
N ASN A 7 -1.13 11.94 1.67
CA ASN A 7 -0.61 12.63 2.85
C ASN A 7 0.78 13.23 2.59
N LEU A 8 1.65 12.51 1.88
CA LEU A 8 2.97 13.02 1.48
C LEU A 8 2.87 14.17 0.47
N MET A 9 1.97 14.10 -0.52
CA MET A 9 1.74 15.22 -1.43
C MET A 9 1.29 16.49 -0.69
N LYS A 10 0.35 16.32 0.25
CA LYS A 10 -0.21 17.43 1.02
C LYS A 10 0.79 17.99 2.02
N ASP A 11 1.28 17.17 2.94
CA ASP A 11 2.00 17.65 4.13
C ASP A 11 3.52 17.76 3.90
N VAL A 12 4.08 17.04 2.92
CA VAL A 12 5.52 17.09 2.59
C VAL A 12 5.80 17.97 1.37
N LEU A 13 5.02 17.82 0.30
CA LEU A 13 5.20 18.61 -0.91
C LEU A 13 4.40 19.93 -0.90
N GLY A 14 3.45 20.09 0.02
CA GLY A 14 2.62 21.29 0.10
C GLY A 14 1.77 21.50 -1.15
N MET A 15 1.27 20.41 -1.74
CA MET A 15 0.47 20.46 -2.97
C MET A 15 -0.98 20.82 -2.67
N GLU A 16 -1.55 21.66 -3.54
CA GLU A 16 -2.95 22.00 -3.48
C GLU A 16 -3.83 20.86 -4.01
N GLN A 17 -5.11 20.89 -3.63
CA GLN A 17 -6.01 19.77 -3.90
C GLN A 17 -6.24 19.50 -5.40
N ASP A 18 -6.31 20.55 -6.21
CA ASP A 18 -6.40 20.44 -7.67
C ASP A 18 -5.13 19.87 -8.30
N GLU A 19 -3.94 20.25 -7.79
CA GLU A 19 -2.66 19.71 -8.26
C GLU A 19 -2.58 18.21 -7.97
N MET A 20 -2.94 17.80 -6.75
CA MET A 20 -3.01 16.38 -6.39
C MET A 20 -3.98 15.63 -7.30
N ALA A 21 -5.14 16.20 -7.62
CA ALA A 21 -6.09 15.57 -8.53
C ALA A 21 -5.51 15.37 -9.93
N GLN A 22 -4.76 16.35 -10.46
CA GLN A 22 -4.08 16.22 -11.76
C GLN A 22 -3.04 15.10 -11.74
N VAL A 23 -2.27 14.99 -10.66
CA VAL A 23 -1.30 13.90 -10.49
C VAL A 23 -1.96 12.53 -10.47
N PHE A 24 -3.05 12.36 -9.71
CA PHE A 24 -3.78 11.09 -9.70
C PHE A 24 -4.42 10.79 -11.07
N ASP A 25 -4.86 11.80 -11.82
CA ASP A 25 -5.32 11.61 -13.21
C ASP A 25 -4.21 11.11 -14.13
N GLU A 26 -3.01 11.69 -14.02
CA GLU A 26 -1.83 11.24 -14.78
C GLU A 26 -1.44 9.80 -14.39
N TRP A 27 -1.38 9.50 -13.09
CA TRP A 27 -1.07 8.16 -12.60
C TRP A 27 -2.08 7.12 -13.10
N ASN A 28 -3.36 7.50 -13.22
CA ASN A 28 -4.41 6.62 -13.73
C ASN A 28 -4.29 6.28 -15.22
N ARG A 29 -3.44 7.00 -15.98
CA ARG A 29 -3.17 6.72 -17.40
C ARG A 29 -1.99 5.76 -17.61
N GLY A 30 -1.34 5.34 -16.53
CA GLY A 30 -0.16 4.47 -16.56
C GLY A 30 -0.37 3.15 -15.81
N GLU A 31 0.70 2.61 -15.22
CA GLU A 31 0.70 1.32 -14.51
C GLU A 31 -0.18 1.30 -13.24
N LEU A 32 -0.57 2.48 -12.74
CA LEU A 32 -1.46 2.64 -11.60
C LEU A 32 -2.94 2.71 -11.99
N ASP A 33 -3.29 2.61 -13.28
CA ASP A 33 -4.68 2.56 -13.77
C ASP A 33 -5.50 1.58 -12.93
N SER A 34 -6.42 2.16 -12.16
CA SER A 34 -7.30 1.44 -11.26
C SER A 34 -8.47 2.28 -10.82
N PHE A 35 -9.58 1.62 -10.53
CA PHE A 35 -10.78 2.30 -10.04
C PHE A 35 -10.52 3.13 -8.77
N LEU A 36 -9.64 2.65 -7.86
CA LEU A 36 -9.32 3.39 -6.65
C LEU A 36 -8.53 4.67 -6.90
N ILE A 37 -7.66 4.69 -7.92
CA ILE A 37 -6.94 5.91 -8.32
C ILE A 37 -7.91 6.89 -9.02
N GLU A 38 -8.77 6.38 -9.90
CA GLU A 38 -9.83 7.14 -10.56
C GLU A 38 -10.73 7.87 -9.56
N ILE A 39 -11.32 7.15 -8.59
CA ILE A 39 -12.19 7.80 -7.60
C ILE A 39 -11.41 8.73 -6.67
N THR A 40 -10.12 8.48 -6.44
CA THR A 40 -9.29 9.39 -5.62
C THR A 40 -9.14 10.75 -6.31
N ARG A 41 -8.88 10.76 -7.63
CA ARG A 41 -8.90 11.98 -8.44
C ARG A 41 -10.26 12.69 -8.33
N ASP A 42 -11.37 11.96 -8.45
CA ASP A 42 -12.70 12.56 -8.44
C ASP A 42 -13.06 13.13 -7.06
N ILE A 43 -12.71 12.43 -5.99
CA ILE A 43 -12.86 12.90 -4.60
C ILE A 43 -12.07 14.18 -4.37
N LEU A 44 -10.83 14.26 -4.89
CA LEU A 44 -10.00 15.46 -4.75
C LEU A 44 -10.62 16.68 -5.45
N LYS A 45 -11.31 16.48 -6.58
CA LYS A 45 -11.99 17.57 -7.33
C LYS A 45 -13.34 17.97 -6.73
N PHE A 46 -13.92 17.14 -5.87
CA PHE A 46 -15.29 17.36 -5.40
C PHE A 46 -15.39 18.58 -4.47
N LYS A 47 -16.24 19.53 -4.84
CA LYS A 47 -16.58 20.72 -4.05
C LYS A 47 -17.97 20.56 -3.43
N ASP A 48 -18.08 21.02 -2.20
CA ASP A 48 -19.31 21.07 -1.41
C ASP A 48 -20.18 22.27 -1.83
N THR A 49 -21.38 22.41 -1.26
CA THR A 49 -22.34 23.48 -1.62
C THR A 49 -21.85 24.89 -1.37
N ASP A 50 -20.81 25.06 -0.54
CA ASP A 50 -20.15 26.35 -0.27
C ASP A 50 -19.00 26.67 -1.25
N GLY A 51 -18.80 25.83 -2.27
CA GLY A 51 -17.74 25.99 -3.27
C GLY A 51 -16.34 25.59 -2.79
N LYS A 52 -16.18 25.12 -1.54
CA LYS A 52 -14.91 24.61 -1.00
C LYS A 52 -14.82 23.10 -1.19
N TYR A 53 -13.60 22.56 -1.24
CA TYR A 53 -13.43 21.12 -1.34
C TYR A 53 -14.04 20.37 -0.16
N LEU A 54 -14.68 19.24 -0.45
CA LEU A 54 -15.32 18.42 0.58
C LEU A 54 -14.32 17.60 1.39
N LEU A 55 -13.29 17.04 0.75
CA LEU A 55 -12.36 16.08 1.39
C LEU A 55 -11.76 16.60 2.71
N PRO A 56 -11.26 17.85 2.83
CA PRO A 56 -10.72 18.36 4.09
C PRO A 56 -11.75 18.50 5.23
N LYS A 57 -13.06 18.49 4.92
CA LYS A 57 -14.15 18.58 5.89
C LYS A 57 -14.59 17.23 6.43
N ILE A 58 -14.20 16.13 5.78
CA ILE A 58 -14.59 14.78 6.20
C ILE A 58 -13.81 14.40 7.46
N LYS A 59 -14.51 13.92 8.49
CA LYS A 59 -13.88 13.46 9.74
C LYS A 59 -12.88 12.33 9.44
N ASP A 60 -11.65 12.47 9.93
CA ASP A 60 -10.53 11.53 9.73
C ASP A 60 -10.61 10.29 10.64
N THR A 61 -11.80 9.67 10.69
CA THR A 61 -12.07 8.44 11.44
C THR A 61 -12.61 7.38 10.49
N ALA A 62 -11.76 6.44 10.10
CA ALA A 62 -12.13 5.40 9.14
C ALA A 62 -12.95 4.29 9.81
N GLY A 63 -14.17 4.07 9.31
CA GLY A 63 -14.96 2.90 9.66
C GLY A 63 -14.41 1.60 9.04
N GLN A 64 -14.77 0.46 9.61
CA GLN A 64 -14.53 -0.85 9.00
C GLN A 64 -15.66 -1.84 9.31
N LYS A 65 -16.02 -2.66 8.33
CA LYS A 65 -17.05 -3.71 8.47
C LYS A 65 -16.50 -5.09 8.87
N GLY A 66 -15.20 -5.18 9.16
CA GLY A 66 -14.55 -6.41 9.67
C GLY A 66 -13.80 -7.26 8.65
N THR A 67 -14.10 -7.18 7.35
CA THR A 67 -13.47 -8.04 6.33
C THR A 67 -11.95 -7.91 6.25
N GLY A 68 -11.41 -6.69 6.40
CA GLY A 68 -9.95 -6.49 6.48
C GLY A 68 -9.32 -7.14 7.72
N LYS A 69 -10.01 -7.04 8.87
CA LYS A 69 -9.59 -7.70 10.12
C LYS A 69 -9.56 -9.22 9.95
N TRP A 70 -10.55 -9.81 9.27
CA TRP A 70 -10.57 -11.25 9.00
C TRP A 70 -9.37 -11.70 8.18
N THR A 71 -8.94 -10.95 7.17
CA THR A 71 -7.72 -11.27 6.42
C THR A 71 -6.48 -11.22 7.31
N GLY A 72 -6.38 -10.23 8.21
CA GLY A 72 -5.28 -10.15 9.18
C GLY A 72 -5.27 -11.31 10.18
N ILE A 73 -6.44 -11.74 10.66
CA ILE A 73 -6.57 -12.91 11.55
C ILE A 73 -6.18 -14.18 10.81
N ALA A 74 -6.73 -14.42 9.62
CA ALA A 74 -6.40 -15.59 8.81
C ALA A 74 -4.89 -15.66 8.48
N ALA A 75 -4.26 -14.52 8.23
CA ALA A 75 -2.81 -14.46 8.03
C ALA A 75 -2.02 -14.96 9.26
N LEU A 76 -2.44 -14.60 10.47
CA LEU A 76 -1.83 -15.08 11.70
C LEU A 76 -2.11 -16.57 11.93
N GLU A 77 -3.34 -17.03 11.69
CA GLU A 77 -3.74 -18.44 11.81
C GLU A 77 -2.95 -19.35 10.87
N TYR A 78 -2.77 -18.95 9.61
CA TYR A 78 -1.98 -19.70 8.62
C TYR A 78 -0.46 -19.43 8.71
N GLY A 79 0.01 -18.57 9.62
CA GLY A 79 1.43 -18.25 9.75
C GLY A 79 2.04 -17.54 8.53
N VAL A 80 1.24 -16.71 7.83
CA VAL A 80 1.65 -16.00 6.60
C VAL A 80 1.88 -14.51 6.87
N PRO A 81 3.02 -13.92 6.44
CA PRO A 81 3.35 -12.52 6.72
C PRO A 81 2.60 -11.53 5.80
N VAL A 82 1.31 -11.31 6.05
CA VAL A 82 0.47 -10.33 5.32
C VAL A 82 0.53 -8.95 5.98
N THR A 83 1.74 -8.39 6.03
CA THR A 83 2.05 -7.20 6.84
C THR A 83 1.31 -5.95 6.38
N LEU A 84 1.18 -5.69 5.06
CA LEU A 84 0.57 -4.45 4.57
C LEU A 84 -0.93 -4.38 4.87
N ILE A 85 -1.65 -5.49 4.74
CA ILE A 85 -3.09 -5.52 5.04
C ILE A 85 -3.27 -5.37 6.56
N GLY A 86 -2.39 -5.98 7.37
CA GLY A 86 -2.35 -5.76 8.82
C GLY A 86 -2.20 -4.27 9.17
N GLU A 87 -1.17 -3.61 8.63
CA GLU A 87 -0.94 -2.17 8.84
C GLU A 87 -2.10 -1.31 8.33
N ALA A 88 -2.72 -1.68 7.20
CA ALA A 88 -3.90 -0.97 6.70
C ALA A 88 -5.11 -1.08 7.65
N VAL A 89 -5.26 -2.21 8.36
CA VAL A 89 -6.30 -2.38 9.39
C VAL A 89 -5.94 -1.56 10.64
N PHE A 90 -4.70 -1.65 11.12
CA PHE A 90 -4.26 -0.89 12.30
C PHE A 90 -4.29 0.62 12.07
N ALA A 91 -3.96 1.11 10.87
CA ALA A 91 -4.11 2.52 10.52
C ALA A 91 -5.56 3.02 10.63
N ARG A 92 -6.56 2.16 10.31
CA ARG A 92 -7.98 2.49 10.55
C ARG A 92 -8.29 2.56 12.04
N CYS A 93 -7.83 1.59 12.82
CA CYS A 93 -7.99 1.61 14.28
C CYS A 93 -7.37 2.88 14.90
N LEU A 94 -6.15 3.24 14.49
CA LEU A 94 -5.46 4.46 14.92
C LEU A 94 -6.25 5.72 14.52
N SER A 95 -6.84 5.75 13.33
CA SER A 95 -7.69 6.89 12.93
C SER A 95 -8.93 7.04 13.82
N ALA A 96 -9.48 5.94 14.35
CA ALA A 96 -10.71 5.95 15.15
C ALA A 96 -10.52 6.56 16.56
N ILE A 97 -9.33 6.48 17.14
CA ILE A 97 -9.00 7.10 18.44
C ILE A 97 -8.69 8.61 18.31
N LYS A 98 -9.60 9.35 17.67
CA LYS A 98 -9.40 10.76 17.27
C LYS A 98 -9.11 11.67 18.46
N GLU A 99 -9.89 11.56 19.52
CA GLU A 99 -9.79 12.42 20.71
C GLU A 99 -8.42 12.22 21.39
N GLU A 100 -7.97 10.97 21.49
CA GLU A 100 -6.64 10.63 22.01
C GLU A 100 -5.52 11.18 21.11
N ARG A 101 -5.65 11.08 19.78
CA ARG A 101 -4.67 11.66 18.84
C ARG A 101 -4.58 13.19 18.96
N VAL A 102 -5.71 13.88 19.16
CA VAL A 102 -5.74 15.34 19.35
C VAL A 102 -5.07 15.73 20.67
N GLN A 103 -5.28 14.96 21.73
CA GLN A 103 -4.56 15.18 22.99
C GLN A 103 -3.06 14.95 22.81
N ALA A 104 -2.68 13.84 22.18
CA ALA A 104 -1.30 13.47 21.93
C ALA A 104 -0.55 14.51 21.07
N SER A 105 -1.21 15.12 20.08
CA SER A 105 -0.58 16.15 19.23
C SER A 105 -0.17 17.42 19.98
N ASN A 106 -0.75 17.68 21.16
CA ASN A 106 -0.37 18.83 21.99
C ASN A 106 0.81 18.53 22.93
N SER A 107 1.19 17.26 23.08
CA SER A 107 2.17 16.82 24.08
C SER A 107 3.39 16.12 23.49
N LEU A 108 3.22 15.36 22.40
CA LEU A 108 4.31 14.61 21.80
C LEU A 108 5.09 15.48 20.79
N PRO A 109 6.43 15.52 20.87
CA PRO A 109 7.23 16.24 19.90
C PRO A 109 7.24 15.52 18.55
N GLY A 110 7.38 16.28 17.47
CA GLY A 110 7.55 15.77 16.11
C GLY A 110 8.85 16.26 15.47
N SER A 111 9.14 15.80 14.26
CA SER A 111 10.26 16.32 13.48
C SER A 111 10.01 17.78 13.10
N SER A 112 11.04 18.61 13.24
CA SER A 112 11.06 19.99 12.73
C SER A 112 11.62 20.08 11.31
N LEU A 113 12.09 18.96 10.75
CA LEU A 113 12.66 18.91 9.41
C LEU A 113 11.56 19.10 8.36
N LYS A 114 11.85 19.96 7.39
CA LYS A 114 11.03 20.15 6.20
C LYS A 114 11.74 19.54 5.00
N PHE A 115 10.97 19.00 4.07
CA PHE A 115 11.53 18.55 2.81
C PHE A 115 11.99 19.75 1.97
N THR A 116 13.24 19.72 1.53
CA THR A 116 13.88 20.78 0.72
C THR A 116 14.36 20.27 -0.64
N GLY A 117 14.01 19.04 -1.02
CA GLY A 117 14.39 18.45 -2.30
C GLY A 117 13.48 18.88 -3.44
N ASP A 118 13.74 18.33 -4.64
CA ASP A 118 12.92 18.58 -5.82
C ASP A 118 11.54 17.90 -5.68
N LYS A 119 10.47 18.71 -5.77
CA LYS A 119 9.10 18.22 -5.61
C LYS A 119 8.69 17.25 -6.73
N LYS A 120 9.10 17.50 -7.98
CA LYS A 120 8.73 16.67 -9.13
C LYS A 120 9.45 15.32 -9.07
N GLU A 121 10.72 15.32 -8.71
CA GLU A 121 11.50 14.11 -8.49
C GLU A 121 10.90 13.27 -7.36
N PHE A 122 10.58 13.89 -6.23
CA PHE A 122 9.96 13.17 -5.11
C PHE A 122 8.56 12.64 -5.47
N LEU A 123 7.81 13.35 -6.30
CA LEU A 123 6.50 12.89 -6.78
C LEU A 123 6.63 11.63 -7.67
N GLU A 124 7.66 11.56 -8.52
CA GLU A 124 7.95 10.35 -9.29
C GLU A 124 8.42 9.20 -8.40
N HIS A 125 9.22 9.49 -7.37
CA HIS A 125 9.55 8.49 -6.36
C HIS A 125 8.30 7.97 -5.66
N LEU A 126 7.34 8.85 -5.34
CA LEU A 126 6.10 8.48 -4.69
C LEU A 126 5.21 7.60 -5.59
N ARG A 127 5.12 7.89 -6.88
CA ARG A 127 4.42 7.07 -7.87
C ARG A 127 5.00 5.65 -7.91
N LYS A 128 6.32 5.54 -8.02
CA LYS A 128 7.04 4.25 -8.03
C LYS A 128 6.92 3.50 -6.71
N ALA A 129 6.99 4.18 -5.57
CA ALA A 129 6.82 3.59 -4.24
C ALA A 129 5.40 3.04 -4.06
N LEU A 130 4.38 3.77 -4.54
CA LEU A 130 2.98 3.32 -4.57
C LEU A 130 2.82 2.04 -5.38
N TYR A 131 3.40 2.00 -6.58
CA TYR A 131 3.34 0.81 -7.42
C TYR A 131 4.08 -0.38 -6.80
N ALA A 132 5.31 -0.18 -6.30
CA ALA A 132 6.10 -1.22 -5.64
C ALA A 132 5.34 -1.85 -4.47
N SER A 133 4.74 -1.01 -3.63
CA SER A 133 4.05 -1.45 -2.43
C SER A 133 2.72 -2.13 -2.75
N LYS A 134 2.05 -1.71 -3.83
CA LYS A 134 0.90 -2.43 -4.40
C LYS A 134 1.33 -3.84 -4.80
N VAL A 135 2.40 -4.01 -5.58
CA VAL A 135 2.92 -5.33 -5.98
C VAL A 135 3.19 -6.21 -4.76
N ILE A 136 3.89 -5.68 -3.75
CA ILE A 136 4.21 -6.39 -2.52
C ILE A 136 2.95 -6.81 -1.75
N SER A 137 1.95 -5.93 -1.64
CA SER A 137 0.67 -6.26 -0.98
C SER A 137 -0.04 -7.42 -1.67
N TYR A 138 -0.12 -7.41 -3.00
CA TYR A 138 -0.71 -8.51 -3.76
C TYR A 138 0.11 -9.79 -3.63
N ALA A 139 1.45 -9.72 -3.64
CA ALA A 139 2.31 -10.88 -3.41
C ALA A 139 1.98 -11.57 -2.08
N GLN A 140 1.84 -10.79 -1.00
CA GLN A 140 1.42 -11.30 0.31
C GLN A 140 0.01 -11.91 0.29
N GLY A 141 -0.95 -11.27 -0.38
CA GLY A 141 -2.31 -11.80 -0.52
C GLY A 141 -2.34 -13.16 -1.23
N PHE A 142 -1.57 -13.32 -2.31
CA PHE A 142 -1.47 -14.60 -3.01
C PHE A 142 -0.68 -15.66 -2.21
N MET A 143 0.29 -15.25 -1.38
CA MET A 143 0.91 -16.17 -0.41
C MET A 143 -0.12 -16.74 0.57
N LEU A 144 -1.02 -15.87 1.09
CA LEU A 144 -2.08 -16.29 2.00
C LEU A 144 -3.05 -17.26 1.33
N LEU A 145 -3.52 -16.93 0.12
CA LEU A 145 -4.38 -17.83 -0.65
C LEU A 145 -3.73 -19.19 -0.88
N ARG A 146 -2.42 -19.22 -1.13
CA ARG A 146 -1.68 -20.46 -1.33
C ARG A 146 -1.59 -21.30 -0.07
N GLU A 147 -1.25 -20.71 1.08
CA GLU A 147 -1.18 -21.47 2.33
C GLU A 147 -2.57 -21.96 2.76
N ALA A 148 -3.59 -21.12 2.62
CA ALA A 148 -4.97 -21.52 2.85
C ALA A 148 -5.41 -22.66 1.92
N ALA A 149 -5.04 -22.62 0.64
CA ALA A 149 -5.35 -23.71 -0.29
C ALA A 149 -4.70 -25.04 0.13
N LYS A 150 -3.44 -24.99 0.61
CA LYS A 150 -2.71 -26.16 1.10
C LYS A 150 -3.36 -26.73 2.35
N GLU A 151 -3.62 -25.91 3.37
CA GLU A 151 -4.19 -26.34 4.66
C GLU A 151 -5.60 -26.93 4.48
N ASN A 152 -6.42 -26.27 3.66
CA ASN A 152 -7.82 -26.68 3.43
C ASN A 152 -7.97 -27.68 2.25
N LYS A 153 -6.87 -28.12 1.63
CA LYS A 153 -6.85 -29.02 0.46
C LYS A 153 -7.71 -28.51 -0.72
N TRP A 154 -7.79 -27.19 -0.89
CA TRP A 154 -8.50 -26.57 -2.00
C TRP A 154 -7.63 -26.52 -3.25
N ARG A 155 -8.27 -26.69 -4.41
CA ARG A 155 -7.64 -26.47 -5.72
C ARG A 155 -7.98 -25.08 -6.22
N LEU A 156 -7.26 -24.07 -5.71
CA LEU A 156 -7.43 -22.69 -6.15
C LEU A 156 -6.73 -22.45 -7.49
N ASN A 157 -7.41 -21.76 -8.40
CA ASN A 157 -6.82 -21.28 -9.65
C ASN A 157 -6.49 -19.79 -9.53
N TYR A 158 -5.25 -19.46 -9.19
CA TYR A 158 -4.82 -18.09 -8.90
C TYR A 158 -4.96 -17.14 -10.10
N GLY A 159 -4.71 -17.63 -11.32
CA GLY A 159 -4.93 -16.85 -12.54
C GLY A 159 -6.41 -16.49 -12.75
N SER A 160 -7.32 -17.42 -12.45
CA SER A 160 -8.77 -17.19 -12.52
C SER A 160 -9.25 -16.25 -11.41
N ILE A 161 -8.71 -16.36 -10.19
CA ILE A 161 -8.98 -15.42 -9.10
C ILE A 161 -8.58 -13.99 -9.53
N ALA A 162 -7.38 -13.82 -10.07
CA ALA A 162 -6.92 -12.53 -10.59
C ALA A 162 -7.81 -12.00 -11.73
N LEU A 163 -8.23 -12.87 -12.65
CA LEU A 163 -9.15 -12.54 -13.74
C LEU A 163 -10.51 -12.05 -13.21
N MET A 164 -11.09 -12.73 -12.22
CA MET A 164 -12.37 -12.35 -11.63
C MET A 164 -12.31 -10.97 -10.95
N TRP A 165 -11.14 -10.57 -10.46
CA TRP A 165 -10.96 -9.24 -9.87
C TRP A 165 -10.73 -8.13 -10.91
N ARG A 166 -10.53 -8.43 -12.20
CA ARG A 166 -10.30 -7.41 -13.23
C ARG A 166 -11.52 -6.52 -13.50
N GLY A 167 -12.72 -6.96 -13.16
CA GLY A 167 -13.96 -6.23 -13.38
C GLY A 167 -14.94 -6.40 -12.23
N GLY A 168 -15.91 -5.49 -12.10
CA GLY A 168 -17.01 -5.58 -11.12
C GLY A 168 -16.63 -5.31 -9.65
N CYS A 169 -15.37 -5.54 -9.25
CA CYS A 169 -14.92 -5.33 -7.88
C CYS A 169 -14.23 -3.96 -7.68
N ILE A 170 -14.03 -3.56 -6.42
CA ILE A 170 -13.41 -2.27 -6.04
C ILE A 170 -11.91 -2.23 -6.38
N ILE A 171 -11.22 -3.38 -6.34
CA ILE A 171 -9.77 -3.45 -6.60
C ILE A 171 -9.42 -3.59 -8.09
N ARG A 172 -10.41 -3.47 -8.99
CA ARG A 172 -10.22 -3.61 -10.43
C ARG A 172 -9.14 -2.65 -10.95
N SER A 173 -8.25 -3.19 -11.77
CA SER A 173 -7.09 -2.46 -12.29
C SER A 173 -6.45 -3.22 -13.45
N VAL A 174 -5.70 -2.51 -14.30
CA VAL A 174 -4.88 -3.13 -15.36
C VAL A 174 -3.84 -4.11 -14.79
N PHE A 175 -3.35 -3.79 -13.59
CA PHE A 175 -2.40 -4.59 -12.81
C PHE A 175 -2.80 -6.06 -12.62
N LEU A 176 -4.11 -6.35 -12.48
CA LEU A 176 -4.62 -7.71 -12.32
C LEU A 176 -4.48 -8.56 -13.59
N GLY A 177 -4.37 -7.92 -14.76
CA GLY A 177 -4.00 -8.58 -16.01
C GLY A 177 -2.62 -9.21 -15.93
N ASN A 178 -1.63 -8.46 -15.42
CA ASN A 178 -0.26 -8.95 -15.25
C ASN A 178 -0.18 -10.12 -14.26
N ILE A 179 -0.98 -10.10 -13.19
CA ILE A 179 -1.05 -11.22 -12.23
C ILE A 179 -1.60 -12.48 -12.92
N LYS A 180 -2.70 -12.34 -13.69
CA LYS A 180 -3.26 -13.45 -14.46
C LYS A 180 -2.20 -14.04 -15.40
N GLU A 181 -1.48 -13.20 -16.12
CA GLU A 181 -0.42 -13.65 -17.05
C GLU A 181 0.71 -14.39 -16.34
N ALA A 182 1.16 -13.91 -15.18
CA ALA A 182 2.18 -14.58 -14.36
C ALA A 182 1.75 -16.01 -13.98
N PHE A 183 0.53 -16.19 -13.49
CA PHE A 183 0.00 -17.52 -13.16
C PHE A 183 -0.39 -18.36 -14.38
N THR A 184 -0.64 -17.74 -15.53
CA THR A 184 -0.84 -18.47 -16.80
C THR A 184 0.48 -19.08 -17.28
N LYS A 185 1.58 -18.32 -17.17
CA LYS A 185 2.94 -18.78 -17.52
C LYS A 185 3.45 -19.83 -16.54
N ASN A 186 3.23 -19.62 -15.24
CA ASN A 186 3.60 -20.55 -14.20
C ASN A 186 2.47 -20.73 -13.17
N PRO A 187 1.61 -21.75 -13.33
CA PRO A 187 0.53 -22.03 -12.38
C PRO A 187 1.01 -22.38 -10.97
N GLN A 188 2.27 -22.81 -10.82
CA GLN A 188 2.90 -23.18 -9.56
C GLN A 188 3.82 -22.06 -9.02
N LEU A 189 3.64 -20.83 -9.50
CA LEU A 189 4.42 -19.68 -9.05
C LEU A 189 4.30 -19.52 -7.53
N SER A 190 5.43 -19.59 -6.84
CA SER A 190 5.46 -19.54 -5.38
C SER A 190 5.25 -18.12 -4.84
N ASN A 191 5.64 -17.09 -5.59
CA ASN A 191 5.42 -15.71 -5.21
C ASN A 191 5.42 -14.82 -6.46
N LEU A 192 4.53 -13.83 -6.50
CA LEU A 192 4.45 -12.87 -7.60
C LEU A 192 5.78 -12.15 -7.85
N LEU A 193 6.56 -11.86 -6.80
CA LEU A 193 7.85 -11.18 -6.92
C LEU A 193 8.90 -11.97 -7.73
N LEU A 194 8.69 -13.27 -7.94
CA LEU A 194 9.60 -14.13 -8.69
C LEU A 194 9.24 -14.23 -10.18
N ASP A 195 8.10 -13.70 -10.60
CA ASP A 195 7.78 -13.61 -12.02
C ASP A 195 8.64 -12.52 -12.71
N PRO A 196 9.12 -12.74 -13.95
CA PRO A 196 10.01 -11.79 -14.64
C PRO A 196 9.46 -10.37 -14.81
N TYR A 197 8.14 -10.19 -14.97
CA TYR A 197 7.53 -8.88 -15.08
C TYR A 197 7.61 -8.15 -13.74
N PHE A 198 7.14 -8.78 -12.66
CA PHE A 198 7.14 -8.16 -11.33
C PHE A 198 8.55 -7.95 -10.77
N CYS A 199 9.49 -8.86 -11.05
CA CYS A 199 10.89 -8.68 -10.67
C CYS A 199 11.51 -7.45 -11.33
N ARG A 200 11.24 -7.22 -12.62
CA ARG A 200 11.69 -6.02 -13.35
C ARG A 200 11.05 -4.76 -12.80
N SER A 201 9.73 -4.77 -12.61
CA SER A 201 8.98 -3.66 -12.02
C SER A 201 9.54 -3.26 -10.66
N ILE A 202 9.72 -4.24 -9.75
CA ILE A 202 10.25 -4.00 -8.41
C ILE A 202 11.69 -3.50 -8.45
N SER A 203 12.53 -4.04 -9.34
CA SER A 203 13.91 -3.57 -9.50
C SER A 203 13.98 -2.08 -9.85
N GLN A 204 13.06 -1.60 -10.67
CA GLN A 204 12.96 -0.20 -11.09
C GLN A 204 12.32 0.71 -10.02
N SER A 205 11.50 0.16 -9.13
CA SER A 205 10.69 0.95 -8.19
C SER A 205 11.20 0.92 -6.75
N GLN A 206 11.91 -0.15 -6.32
CA GLN A 206 12.38 -0.28 -4.94
C GLN A 206 13.33 0.83 -4.48
N PRO A 207 14.22 1.43 -5.32
CA PRO A 207 15.01 2.58 -4.87
C PRO A 207 14.11 3.76 -4.47
N SER A 208 13.02 3.96 -5.20
CA SER A 208 12.06 5.03 -4.92
C SER A 208 11.27 4.76 -3.64
N LEU A 209 10.92 3.49 -3.37
CA LEU A 209 10.30 3.11 -2.10
C LEU A 209 11.22 3.44 -0.91
N ARG A 210 12.54 3.23 -1.04
CA ARG A 210 13.51 3.62 -0.01
C ARG A 210 13.55 5.13 0.20
N GLN A 211 13.60 5.91 -0.88
CA GLN A 211 13.58 7.38 -0.79
C GLN A 211 12.33 7.88 -0.07
N VAL A 212 11.15 7.34 -0.42
CA VAL A 212 9.89 7.72 0.21
C VAL A 212 9.84 7.35 1.69
N VAL A 213 10.22 6.12 2.06
CA VAL A 213 10.22 5.67 3.46
C VAL A 213 11.22 6.46 4.29
N ALA A 214 12.43 6.69 3.78
CA ALA A 214 13.45 7.46 4.47
C ALA A 214 13.01 8.92 4.68
N GLN A 215 12.53 9.57 3.61
CA GLN A 215 12.09 10.96 3.69
C GLN A 215 10.91 11.14 4.63
N ALA A 216 9.92 10.25 4.55
CA ALA A 216 8.75 10.26 5.42
C ALA A 216 9.15 10.12 6.90
N ALA A 217 10.08 9.21 7.21
CA ALA A 217 10.61 9.06 8.56
C ALA A 217 11.34 10.33 9.04
N LEU A 218 12.19 10.93 8.20
CA LEU A 218 12.94 12.14 8.53
C LEU A 218 12.03 13.34 8.84
N VAL A 219 10.96 13.53 8.06
CA VAL A 219 10.01 14.65 8.26
C VAL A 219 8.86 14.30 9.22
N GLY A 220 8.84 13.10 9.78
CA GLY A 220 7.84 12.69 10.77
C GLY A 220 6.44 12.46 10.21
N VAL A 221 6.31 12.05 8.94
CA VAL A 221 5.02 11.72 8.32
C VAL A 221 4.80 10.20 8.34
N PRO A 222 3.68 9.70 8.89
CA PRO A 222 3.45 8.27 9.04
C PRO A 222 3.15 7.60 7.68
N VAL A 223 3.92 6.56 7.36
CA VAL A 223 3.76 5.75 6.14
C VAL A 223 3.78 4.24 6.44
N PRO A 224 2.87 3.74 7.30
CA PRO A 224 2.97 2.39 7.84
C PRO A 224 2.95 1.31 6.75
N ALA A 225 2.14 1.47 5.70
CA ALA A 225 2.09 0.47 4.64
C ALA A 225 3.31 0.54 3.71
N PHE A 226 3.84 1.74 3.40
CA PHE A 226 5.11 1.85 2.65
C PHE A 226 6.29 1.25 3.43
N SER A 227 6.40 1.55 4.73
CA SER A 227 7.44 1.01 5.60
C SER A 227 7.33 -0.52 5.70
N ALA A 228 6.13 -1.06 5.90
CA ALA A 228 5.91 -2.51 5.94
C ALA A 228 6.20 -3.20 4.60
N ALA A 229 5.96 -2.53 3.48
CA ALA A 229 6.34 -3.04 2.15
C ALA A 229 7.84 -3.18 2.01
N LEU A 230 8.58 -2.13 2.36
CA LEU A 230 10.03 -2.15 2.28
C LEU A 230 10.62 -3.22 3.20
N ALA A 231 10.16 -3.28 4.46
CA ALA A 231 10.61 -4.26 5.44
C ALA A 231 10.32 -5.70 4.99
N PHE A 232 9.11 -5.97 4.46
CA PHE A 232 8.79 -7.28 3.91
C PHE A 232 9.66 -7.63 2.71
N TYR A 233 9.85 -6.70 1.76
CA TYR A 233 10.64 -6.97 0.56
C TYR A 233 12.09 -7.31 0.90
N ASP A 234 12.72 -6.52 1.78
CA ASP A 234 14.09 -6.77 2.23
C ASP A 234 14.19 -8.07 3.05
N GLY A 235 13.19 -8.34 3.91
CA GLY A 235 13.13 -9.61 4.64
C GLY A 235 12.99 -10.83 3.72
N TYR A 236 12.10 -10.75 2.72
CA TYR A 236 11.79 -11.86 1.81
C TYR A 236 12.96 -12.22 0.89
N ARG A 237 13.76 -11.24 0.46
CA ARG A 237 14.94 -11.48 -0.40
C ARG A 237 16.21 -11.83 0.38
N SER A 238 16.16 -11.83 1.72
CA SER A 238 17.33 -12.11 2.55
C SER A 238 17.48 -13.62 2.76
N ALA A 239 18.59 -14.19 2.28
CA ALA A 239 18.88 -15.61 2.47
C ALA A 239 19.11 -15.97 3.95
N VAL A 240 19.58 -15.01 4.75
CA VAL A 240 19.78 -15.13 6.19
C VAL A 240 19.11 -13.96 6.88
N LEU A 241 18.20 -14.27 7.81
CA LEU A 241 17.56 -13.31 8.70
C LEU A 241 18.14 -13.44 10.12
N PRO A 242 18.05 -12.41 10.98
CA PRO A 242 18.55 -12.44 12.36
C PRO A 242 17.71 -13.35 13.29
N ALA A 243 16.86 -14.23 12.73
CA ALA A 243 16.04 -15.18 13.48
C ALA A 243 16.87 -16.28 14.18
N ASN A 244 18.15 -16.44 13.83
CA ASN A 244 19.08 -17.29 14.57
C ASN A 244 19.23 -16.84 16.03
N LEU A 245 19.28 -15.53 16.30
CA LEU A 245 19.31 -15.02 17.67
C LEU A 245 17.98 -15.27 18.40
N LEU A 246 16.85 -15.07 17.71
CA LEU A 246 15.51 -15.36 18.26
C LEU A 246 15.37 -16.85 18.65
N GLN A 247 15.99 -17.75 17.90
CA GLN A 247 16.04 -19.17 18.26
C GLN A 247 16.98 -19.45 19.43
N ALA A 248 18.14 -18.79 19.50
CA ALA A 248 19.08 -18.98 20.61
C ALA A 248 18.54 -18.48 21.96
N GLN A 249 17.61 -17.52 21.95
CA GLN A 249 16.98 -16.96 23.15
C GLN A 249 15.84 -17.84 23.73
N ARG A 250 15.31 -18.80 22.98
CA ARG A 250 14.16 -19.66 23.37
C ARG A 250 14.62 -21.05 23.80
#